data_AF-A0A934ERZ0-F1
#
_entry.id   AF-A0A934ERZ0-F1
#
_cell.length_a   1.000
_cell.length_b   1.000
_cell.length_c   1.000
_cell.angle_alpha   90.00
_cell.angle_beta   90.00
_cell.angle_gamma   90.00
#
_symmetry.space_group_name_H-M   'P 1'
#
loop_
_entity.id
_entity.type
_entity.pdbx_description
1 polymer ?
#
loop_
_entity_poly.entity_id
_entity_poly.type
_entity_poly.pdbx_seq_one_letter_code
_entity_poly.pdbx_strand_id
1 'polypeptide(L)' 'MRRYLRAMPIDPLTGKSDWVLRCYKDRPKPSSWCGEDVYDVMTQSEESALDGTKYQDW' A
#
# COMPACT_ATOMS: atom_id res chain seq x y z
N MET A 1 -19.30 12.99 8.68
CA MET A 1 -18.31 11.98 8.26
C MET A 1 -17.88 12.31 6.84
N ARG A 2 -16.60 12.62 6.59
CA ARG A 2 -16.10 12.88 5.22
C ARG A 2 -15.59 11.57 4.64
N ARG A 3 -16.04 11.19 3.44
CA ARG A 3 -15.55 10.04 2.67
C ARG A 3 -14.87 10.56 1.42
N TYR A 4 -13.57 10.33 1.28
CA TYR A 4 -12.77 10.81 0.14
C TYR A 4 -12.67 9.76 -0.98
N LEU A 5 -12.78 8.48 -0.63
CA LEU A 5 -12.82 7.36 -1.57
C LEU A 5 -14.22 6.73 -1.59
N ARG A 6 -14.72 6.40 -2.78
CA ARG A 6 -15.97 5.63 -2.96
C ARG A 6 -15.74 4.13 -2.75
N ALA A 7 -14.57 3.64 -3.16
CA ALA A 7 -14.09 2.28 -2.99
C ALA A 7 -12.55 2.29 -3.04
N MET A 8 -11.93 1.20 -2.59
CA MET A 8 -10.48 0.99 -2.76
C MET A 8 -10.20 0.71 -4.25
N PRO A 9 -9.23 1.40 -4.88
CA PRO A 9 -8.86 1.10 -6.26
C PRO A 9 -8.20 -0.28 -6.38
N ILE A 10 -8.22 -0.83 -7.59
CA ILE A 10 -7.48 -2.04 -7.92
C ILE A 10 -6.00 -1.67 -8.09
N ASP A 11 -5.14 -2.41 -7.41
CA ASP A 11 -3.70 -2.42 -7.65
C ASP A 11 -3.44 -2.98 -9.05
N PRO A 12 -2.83 -2.19 -9.96
CA PRO A 12 -2.59 -2.63 -11.34
C PRO A 12 -1.56 -3.76 -11.44
N LEU A 13 -0.73 -3.98 -10.41
CA LEU A 13 0.28 -5.03 -10.40
C LEU A 13 -0.28 -6.37 -9.93
N THR A 14 -1.23 -6.37 -8.98
CA THR A 14 -1.81 -7.61 -8.44
C THR A 14 -3.21 -7.92 -8.99
N GLY A 15 -3.87 -6.93 -9.60
CA GLY A 15 -5.26 -7.04 -10.07
C GLY A 15 -6.29 -7.10 -8.93
N LYS A 16 -5.90 -6.78 -7.69
CA LYS A 16 -6.74 -6.84 -6.49
C LYS A 16 -6.78 -5.49 -5.78
N SER A 17 -7.80 -5.25 -4.95
CA SER A 17 -7.91 -4.00 -4.16
C SER A 17 -7.27 -4.13 -2.78
N ASP A 18 -6.19 -4.90 -2.65
CA ASP A 18 -5.56 -5.30 -1.39
C ASP A 18 -4.24 -4.53 -1.14
N TRP A 19 -4.33 -3.21 -1.09
CA TRP A 19 -3.19 -2.35 -0.79
C TRP A 19 -2.66 -2.55 0.62
N VAL A 20 -1.34 -2.48 0.79
CA VAL A 20 -0.70 -2.34 2.09
C VAL A 20 -0.71 -0.87 2.48
N LEU A 21 -1.32 -0.56 3.62
CA LEU A 21 -1.41 0.80 4.14
C LEU A 21 -0.44 0.98 5.30
N ARG A 22 0.18 2.16 5.37
CA ARG A 22 1.04 2.57 6.48
C ARG A 22 0.54 3.85 7.08
N CYS A 23 0.45 3.90 8.41
CA CYS A 23 0.22 5.14 9.13
C CYS A 23 1.54 5.73 9.64
N TYR A 24 1.54 6.98 10.09
CA TYR A 24 2.76 7.65 10.55
C TYR A 24 3.47 6.93 11.72
N LYS A 25 2.71 6.22 12.57
CA LYS A 25 3.24 5.47 13.72
C LYS A 25 3.78 4.09 13.34
N ASP A 26 3.50 3.60 12.14
CA ASP A 26 3.91 2.28 11.69
C ASP A 26 5.41 2.24 11.33
N ARG A 27 6.00 1.06 11.53
CA ARG A 27 7.35 0.75 11.07
C ARG A 27 7.45 0.92 9.55
N PRO A 28 8.66 1.17 8.99
CA PRO A 28 8.87 1.30 7.55
C PRO A 28 8.24 0.21 6.70
N LYS A 29 8.28 -1.04 7.18
CA LYS A 29 7.59 -2.20 6.57
C LYS A 29 6.47 -2.65 7.51
N PRO A 30 5.26 -2.09 7.38
CA PRO A 30 4.14 -2.50 8.21
C PRO A 30 3.69 -3.92 7.84
N SER A 31 3.54 -4.80 8.82
CA SER A 31 2.83 -6.08 8.66
C SER A 31 1.31 -5.90 8.71
N SER A 32 0.85 -4.77 9.23
CA SER A 32 -0.54 -4.38 9.40
C SER A 32 -0.62 -2.87 9.52
N TRP A 33 -1.73 -2.28 9.07
CA TRP A 33 -2.02 -0.86 9.22
C TRP A 33 -2.47 -0.53 10.65
N CYS A 34 -2.00 0.58 11.23
CA CYS A 34 -2.39 0.95 12.60
C CYS A 34 -3.84 1.48 12.78
N GLY A 35 -4.58 1.68 11.68
CA GLY A 35 -6.00 2.06 11.74
C GLY A 35 -6.28 3.56 11.90
N GLU A 36 -5.25 4.41 11.88
CA GLU A 36 -5.40 5.87 12.00
C GLU A 36 -5.31 6.57 10.63
N ASP A 37 -4.16 7.19 10.33
CA ASP A 37 -3.91 7.89 9.07
C ASP A 37 -3.38 6.97 7.97
N VAL A 38 -3.55 7.39 6.71
CA VAL A 38 -2.89 6.77 5.56
C VAL A 38 -1.76 7.72 5.16
N TYR A 39 -0.54 7.38 5.57
CA TYR A 39 0.67 8.09 5.23
C TYR A 39 1.28 7.54 3.93
N ASP A 40 1.27 6.21 3.77
CA ASP A 40 1.84 5.52 2.64
C ASP A 40 0.92 4.41 2.11
N VAL A 41 1.04 4.10 0.82
CA VAL A 41 0.24 3.09 0.11
C VAL A 41 1.17 2.28 -0.79
N MET A 42 1.31 0.98 -0.49
CA MET A 42 2.22 0.08 -1.18
C MET A 42 1.46 -1.09 -1.82
N THR A 43 2.00 -1.59 -2.93
CA THR A 43 1.52 -2.81 -3.61
C THR A 43 1.90 -4.07 -2.82
N GLN A 44 1.15 -5.16 -2.98
CA GLN A 44 1.55 -6.50 -2.54
C GLN A 44 2.32 -7.28 -3.62
N SER A 45 2.66 -6.66 -4.75
CA SER A 45 3.41 -7.32 -5.81
C SER A 45 4.80 -7.74 -5.31
N GLU A 46 5.13 -9.02 -5.53
CA GLU A 46 6.45 -9.57 -5.25
C GLU A 46 7.43 -9.35 -6.42
N GLU A 47 6.99 -8.72 -7.51
CA GLU A 47 7.80 -8.46 -8.69
C GLU A 47 8.83 -7.33 -8.46
N SER A 48 9.86 -7.34 -9.31
CA SER A 48 10.95 -6.36 -9.29
C SER A 48 10.85 -5.41 -10.48
N ALA A 49 11.19 -4.14 -10.22
CA ALA A 49 11.44 -3.15 -11.24
C ALA A 49 12.73 -3.47 -12.03
N LEU A 50 12.96 -2.71 -13.11
CA LEU A 50 14.09 -2.91 -14.03
C LEU A 50 15.47 -2.75 -13.37
N ASP A 51 15.55 -2.01 -12.26
CA ASP A 51 16.77 -1.80 -11.49
C ASP A 51 16.98 -2.86 -10.38
N GLY A 52 16.07 -3.83 -10.28
CA GLY A 52 16.09 -4.90 -9.28
C GLY A 52 15.43 -4.54 -7.94
N THR A 53 14.95 -3.30 -7.76
CA THR A 53 14.16 -2.93 -6.56
C THR A 53 12.78 -3.60 -6.61
N LYS A 54 12.17 -3.91 -5.46
CA LYS A 54 10.81 -4.47 -5.45
C LYS A 54 9.78 -3.37 -5.56
N TYR A 55 8.68 -3.61 -6.27
CA TYR A 55 7.61 -2.60 -6.37
C TYR A 55 7.00 -2.24 -5.02
N GLN A 56 6.92 -3.20 -4.10
CA GLN A 56 6.44 -2.98 -2.73
C GLN A 56 7.38 -2.16 -1.82
N ASP A 57 8.62 -1.89 -2.26
CA ASP A 57 9.58 -1.07 -1.53
C ASP A 57 9.58 0.41 -1.97
N TRP A 58 8.80 0.75 -3.00
CA TRP A 58 8.52 2.11 -3.49
C TRP A 58 7.28 2.70 -2.81
#